data_AF-A0A846ECJ2-F1
#
_entry.id   AF-A0A846ECJ2-F1
#
_cell.length_a   1.000
_cell.length_b   1.000
_cell.length_c   1.000
_cell.angle_alpha   90.00
_cell.angle_beta   90.00
_cell.angle_gamma   90.00
#
_symmetry.space_group_name_H-M   'P 1'
#
loop_
_entity.id
_entity.type
_entity.pdbx_description
1 polymer ?
#
loop_
_entity_poly.entity_id
_entity_poly.type
_entity_poly.pdbx_seq_one_letter_code
_entity_poly.pdbx_strand_id
1 'polypeptide(L)' 'MVVRGLAAPPTPWSKSLAEPTIDETAYVHSFASLIGDVRVGPNVLISPGTSIRADEGSPFYIGKGTYIQEGVVIHGLDR' A
#
# COMPACT_ATOMS: atom_id res chain seq x y z
N MET A 1 -1.89 -4.05 14.93
CA MET A 1 -0.81 -3.95 13.94
C MET A 1 -0.37 -5.36 13.54
N VAL A 2 -0.79 -5.86 12.39
CA VAL A 2 -0.14 -7.01 11.74
C VAL A 2 -0.12 -6.63 10.26
N VAL A 3 1.00 -6.10 9.80
CA VAL A 3 1.17 -5.74 8.39
C VAL A 3 2.39 -6.49 7.89
N ARG A 4 2.21 -7.25 6.81
CA ARG A 4 3.32 -7.66 5.94
C ARG A 4 3.44 -6.60 4.86
N GLY A 5 4.14 -5.51 5.19
CA GLY A 5 4.60 -4.56 4.19
C GLY A 5 5.78 -5.18 3.47
N LEU A 6 5.81 -5.09 2.15
CA LEU A 6 6.94 -5.55 1.35
C LEU A 6 7.52 -4.38 0.56
N ALA A 7 8.84 -4.32 0.51
CA ALA A 7 9.54 -3.43 -0.40
C ALA A 7 9.14 -3.75 -1.85
N ALA A 8 9.07 -2.71 -2.69
CA ALA A 8 9.02 -2.91 -4.13
C ALA A 8 10.26 -3.68 -4.59
N PRO A 9 10.14 -4.63 -5.53
CA PRO A 9 11.30 -5.32 -6.09
C PRO A 9 12.17 -4.37 -6.91
N PRO A 10 13.47 -4.68 -7.09
CA PRO A 10 14.31 -3.95 -8.03
C PRO A 10 13.89 -4.29 -9.47
N THR A 11 13.73 -3.25 -10.28
CA THR A 11 13.32 -3.31 -11.69
C THR A 11 14.19 -2.36 -12.54
N PRO A 12 14.09 -2.41 -13.89
CA PRO A 12 14.74 -1.41 -14.74
C PRO A 12 14.28 0.03 -14.47
N TRP A 13 13.03 0.24 -14.06
CA TRP A 13 12.43 1.56 -13.79
C TRP A 13 12.59 2.02 -12.33
N SER A 14 12.78 1.12 -11.38
CA SER A 14 12.93 1.48 -9.97
C SER A 14 13.93 0.58 -9.23
N LYS A 15 14.84 1.20 -8.47
CA LYS A 15 15.81 0.52 -7.61
C LYS A 15 15.74 0.96 -6.15
N SER A 16 14.72 1.74 -5.78
CA SER A 16 14.63 2.39 -4.46
C SER A 16 14.24 1.43 -3.33
N LEU A 17 13.71 0.25 -3.64
CA LEU A 17 13.21 -0.73 -2.66
C LEU A 17 12.24 -0.10 -1.65
N ALA A 18 11.37 0.82 -2.12
CA ALA A 18 10.47 1.56 -1.24
C ALA A 18 9.47 0.64 -0.53
N GLU A 19 9.18 0.95 0.73
CA GLU A 19 8.24 0.22 1.59
C GLU A 19 7.00 1.07 1.92
N PRO A 20 5.86 0.45 2.28
CA PRO A 20 4.68 1.17 2.70
C PRO A 20 4.95 2.05 3.93
N THR A 21 4.51 3.30 3.88
CA THR A 21 4.50 4.20 5.04
C THR A 21 3.08 4.27 5.59
N ILE A 22 2.88 3.85 6.84
CA ILE A 22 1.56 3.74 7.44
C ILE A 22 1.51 4.63 8.68
N ASP A 23 0.56 5.58 8.67
CA ASP A 23 0.29 6.40 9.85
C ASP A 23 -0.10 5.55 11.05
N GLU A 24 0.35 5.96 12.25
CA GLU A 24 0.16 5.24 13.51
C GLU A 24 -1.32 5.01 13.86
N THR A 25 -2.21 5.88 13.38
CA THR A 25 -3.65 5.81 13.61
C THR A 25 -4.40 5.01 12.55
N ALA A 26 -3.72 4.60 11.47
CA ALA A 26 -4.33 3.75 10.45
C ALA A 26 -4.40 2.29 10.92
N TYR A 27 -5.43 1.59 10.47
CA TYR A 27 -5.58 0.16 10.68
C TYR A 27 -5.50 -0.58 9.35
N VAL A 28 -4.55 -1.51 9.26
CA VAL A 28 -4.42 -2.41 8.12
C VAL A 28 -4.63 -3.82 8.63
N HIS A 29 -5.63 -4.50 8.07
CA HIS A 29 -5.95 -5.87 8.44
C HIS A 29 -4.81 -6.83 8.06
N SER A 30 -4.60 -7.86 8.88
CA SER A 30 -3.50 -8.83 8.72
C SER A 30 -3.52 -9.63 7.40
N PHE A 31 -4.68 -9.69 6.77
CA PHE A 31 -4.92 -10.36 5.49
C PHE A 31 -4.92 -9.39 4.29
N ALA A 32 -4.51 -8.13 4.48
CA ALA A 32 -4.25 -7.20 3.39
C ALA A 32 -2.77 -7.25 2.97
N SER A 33 -2.48 -6.94 1.71
CA SER A 33 -1.14 -6.88 1.16
C SER A 33 -0.84 -5.49 0.59
N LEU A 34 0.24 -4.87 1.09
CA LEU A 34 0.75 -3.58 0.62
C LEU A 34 2.20 -3.76 0.15
N ILE A 35 2.49 -3.38 -1.09
CA ILE A 35 3.81 -3.52 -1.72
C ILE A 35 4.23 -2.18 -2.32
N GLY A 36 5.46 -1.75 -2.07
CA GLY A 36 6.05 -0.55 -2.69
C GLY A 36 5.75 0.76 -1.96
N ASP A 37 5.93 1.89 -2.65
CA ASP A 37 5.68 3.25 -2.09
C ASP A 37 4.18 3.54 -1.99
N VAL A 38 3.55 2.93 -0.98
CA VAL A 38 2.16 3.13 -0.58
C VAL A 38 2.13 3.97 0.68
N ARG A 39 1.53 5.16 0.62
CA ARG A 39 1.48 6.10 1.73
C ARG A 39 0.07 6.17 2.29
N VAL A 40 -0.11 5.56 3.46
CA VAL A 40 -1.40 5.45 4.15
C VAL A 40 -1.51 6.54 5.20
N GLY A 41 -2.46 7.45 5.00
CA GLY A 41 -2.70 8.58 5.89
C GLY A 41 -3.45 8.23 7.18
N PRO A 42 -3.68 9.23 8.07
CA PRO A 42 -4.28 9.01 9.37
C PRO A 42 -5.71 8.47 9.30
N ASN A 43 -6.09 7.63 10.27
CA ASN A 43 -7.44 7.07 10.44
C ASN A 43 -7.96 6.33 9.18
N VAL A 44 -7.05 5.82 8.34
CA VAL A 44 -7.41 4.96 7.22
C VAL A 44 -7.70 3.55 7.72
N LEU A 45 -8.68 2.88 7.12
CA LEU A 45 -8.97 1.47 7.36
C LEU A 45 -8.79 0.66 6.07
N ILE A 46 -7.93 -0.37 6.12
CA ILE A 46 -7.71 -1.31 5.02
C ILE A 46 -8.18 -2.70 5.45
N SER A 47 -9.18 -3.21 4.74
CA SER A 47 -9.93 -4.43 5.07
C SER A 47 -9.24 -5.71 4.56
N PRO A 48 -9.58 -6.91 5.08
CA PRO A 48 -8.99 -8.17 4.64
C PRO A 48 -9.09 -8.40 3.12
N GLY A 49 -8.11 -9.09 2.56
CA GLY A 49 -8.09 -9.47 1.14
C GLY A 49 -7.74 -8.33 0.18
N THR A 50 -7.58 -7.10 0.68
CA THR A 50 -7.14 -5.96 -0.13
C THR A 50 -5.71 -6.16 -0.64
N SER A 51 -5.44 -5.80 -1.90
CA SER A 51 -4.11 -5.79 -2.51
C SER A 51 -3.80 -4.42 -3.10
N ILE A 52 -2.79 -3.74 -2.55
CA ILE A 52 -2.30 -2.43 -3.02
C ILE A 52 -0.83 -2.59 -3.41
N ARG A 53 -0.53 -2.43 -4.70
CA ARG A 53 0.79 -2.74 -5.24
C ARG A 53 1.32 -1.58 -6.09
N ALA A 54 2.32 -0.88 -5.56
CA ALA A 54 3.00 0.27 -6.18
C ALA A 54 4.42 -0.11 -6.63
N ASP A 55 4.53 -1.14 -7.47
CA ASP A 55 5.80 -1.70 -7.98
C ASP A 55 6.09 -1.36 -9.46
N GLU A 56 5.09 -0.85 -10.18
CA GLU A 56 5.21 -0.25 -11.52
C GLU A 56 4.91 1.25 -11.42
N GLY A 57 3.63 1.63 -11.52
CA GLY A 57 3.17 2.98 -11.23
C GLY A 57 3.33 3.28 -9.74
N SER A 58 4.07 4.33 -9.42
CA SER A 58 4.42 4.71 -8.05
C SER A 58 4.67 6.22 -7.96
N PRO A 59 4.36 6.90 -6.84
CA PRO A 59 3.78 6.38 -5.58
C PRO A 59 2.24 6.43 -5.53
N PHE A 60 1.65 5.71 -4.56
CA PHE A 60 0.21 5.78 -4.25
C PHE A 60 -0.06 6.45 -2.89
N TYR A 61 -1.09 7.29 -2.83
CA TYR A 61 -1.51 8.01 -1.61
C TYR A 61 -2.94 7.63 -1.23
N ILE A 62 -3.11 7.13 0.00
CA ILE A 62 -4.43 6.88 0.59
C ILE A 62 -4.71 7.97 1.62
N GLY A 63 -5.65 8.86 1.31
CA GLY A 63 -5.92 10.06 2.10
C GLY A 63 -6.56 9.77 3.46
N LYS A 64 -6.44 10.72 4.39
CA LYS A 64 -7.00 10.65 5.76
C LYS A 64 -8.46 10.20 5.77
N GLY A 65 -8.81 9.27 6.65
CA GLY A 65 -10.20 8.84 6.87
C GLY A 65 -10.79 7.99 5.72
N THR A 66 -9.96 7.54 4.78
CA THR A 66 -10.41 6.67 3.67
C THR A 66 -10.61 5.24 4.18
N TYR A 67 -11.64 4.57 3.66
CA TYR A 67 -11.92 3.16 3.93
C TYR A 67 -11.78 2.36 2.64
N ILE A 68 -10.85 1.41 2.64
CA ILE A 68 -10.68 0.45 1.55
C ILE A 68 -11.26 -0.88 2.01
N GLN A 69 -12.35 -1.29 1.36
CA GLN A 69 -13.11 -2.49 1.72
C GLN A 69 -12.48 -3.76 1.15
N GLU A 70 -13.06 -4.88 1.54
CA GLU A 70 -12.53 -6.22 1.32
C GLU A 70 -12.30 -6.52 -0.16
N GLY A 71 -11.18 -7.18 -0.45
CA GLY A 71 -10.86 -7.66 -1.80
C GLY A 71 -10.55 -6.57 -2.84
N VAL A 72 -10.46 -5.29 -2.45
CA VAL A 72 -10.12 -4.21 -3.39
C VAL A 72 -8.69 -4.41 -3.93
N VAL A 73 -8.51 -4.12 -5.22
CA VAL A 73 -7.21 -4.14 -5.90
C VAL A 73 -6.86 -2.73 -6.39
N ILE A 74 -5.67 -2.24 -6.03
CA ILE A 74 -5.12 -0.99 -6.53
C ILE A 74 -3.76 -1.28 -7.17
N HIS A 75 -3.65 -0.98 -8.45
CA HIS A 75 -2.42 -1.08 -9.24
C HIS A 75 -2.41 0.05 -10.28
N GLY A 76 -1.25 0.32 -10.87
CA GLY A 76 -1.07 1.38 -11.86
C GLY A 76 0.14 1.09 -12.73
N LEU A 77 0.05 1.51 -13.99
CA LEU A 77 1.14 1.36 -14.96
C LEU A 77 2.20 2.45 -14.73
N ASP A 78 3.45 2.11 -14.98
CA ASP A 78 4.51 3.09 -15.19
C ASP A 78 4.29 3.82 -16.53
N ARG A 79 4.79 5.04 -16.67
CA ARG A 79 4.56 5.89 -17.85
C ARG A 79 5.46 5.55 -19.03
#